data_AF-A0A2V6S0B7-F1
#
_entry.id   AF-A0A2V6S0B7-F1
#
_cell.length_a   1.000
_cell.length_b   1.000
_cell.length_c   1.000
_cell.angle_alpha   90.00
_cell.angle_beta   90.00
_cell.angle_gamma   90.00
#
_symmetry.space_group_name_H-M   'P 1'
#
loop_
_entity.id
_entity.type
_entity.pdbx_description
1 polymer ?
#
loop_
_entity_poly.entity_id
_entity_poly.type
_entity_poly.pdbx_seq_one_letter_code
_entity_poly.pdbx_strand_id
1 'polypeptide(L)'
;MPRARRRSTRAISSSAISRTSTSSASTSSHASPTTSWSAATGSVSRSTRRASKTMTPPSTRGPAGAGPSYARDDVLAAVKALAPRLRAASDEVESERSLTEPLVQAMADAGIYRLLLPRSLGGGEMDPLAYFDVIEALAPCRAGTG
;
A
#
# COMPACT_ATOMS: atom_id res chain seq x y z
N MET A 1 -38.07 -36.33 28.62
CA MET A 1 -36.99 -37.24 29.06
C MET A 1 -36.22 -37.68 27.81
N PRO A 2 -34.86 -37.75 27.76
CA PRO A 2 -33.84 -37.30 28.73
C PRO A 2 -32.80 -36.33 28.12
N ARG A 3 -32.15 -35.61 29.06
CA ARG A 3 -30.90 -34.86 28.88
C ARG A 3 -29.69 -35.79 28.81
N ALA A 4 -28.60 -35.21 28.32
CA ALA A 4 -27.19 -35.45 28.70
C ALA A 4 -26.41 -36.51 27.91
N ARG A 5 -25.26 -36.06 27.37
CA ARG A 5 -23.99 -36.56 27.90
C ARG A 5 -22.85 -35.55 27.76
N ARG A 6 -22.36 -35.12 28.91
CA ARG A 6 -21.04 -34.52 29.15
C ARG A 6 -19.94 -35.57 28.93
N ARG A 7 -18.75 -35.11 28.50
CA ARG A 7 -17.39 -35.50 28.96
C ARG A 7 -16.40 -34.67 28.11
N SER A 8 -15.77 -33.62 28.63
CA SER A 8 -14.79 -33.49 29.73
C SER A 8 -13.39 -34.00 29.38
N THR A 9 -12.42 -33.17 29.78
CA THR A 9 -10.96 -33.33 29.88
C THR A 9 -10.18 -33.06 28.57
N ARG A 10 -9.06 -32.33 28.56
CA ARG A 10 -8.02 -32.21 29.59
C ARG A 10 -7.12 -30.98 29.35
N ALA A 11 -6.56 -30.47 30.45
CA ALA A 11 -5.61 -29.37 30.56
C ALA A 11 -4.18 -29.73 30.12
N ILE A 12 -3.45 -28.76 29.53
CA ILE A 12 -1.99 -28.68 29.34
C ILE A 12 -1.71 -27.17 29.10
N SER A 13 -0.78 -26.41 29.68
CA SER A 13 0.21 -26.56 30.74
C SER A 13 0.69 -25.14 31.09
N SER A 14 0.87 -24.84 32.37
CA SER A 14 1.58 -23.65 32.84
C SER A 14 3.09 -23.79 32.66
N SER A 15 3.77 -22.71 32.32
CA SER A 15 5.20 -22.49 32.65
C SER A 15 5.47 -21.00 32.47
N ALA A 16 5.47 -20.23 33.55
CA ALA A 16 6.60 -19.97 34.44
C ALA A 16 7.37 -18.72 34.00
N ILE A 17 6.98 -17.65 34.67
CA ILE A 17 7.66 -16.37 34.81
C ILE A 17 9.11 -16.60 35.22
N SER A 18 10.04 -15.88 34.60
CA SER A 18 11.33 -15.57 35.18
C SER A 18 11.57 -14.07 35.03
N ARG A 19 11.44 -13.34 36.14
CA ARG A 19 12.00 -12.00 36.33
C ARG A 19 13.06 -12.10 37.42
N THR A 20 14.18 -11.41 37.22
CA THR A 20 14.91 -10.57 38.20
C THR A 20 16.04 -9.92 37.39
N SER A 21 16.01 -8.61 37.14
CA SER A 21 16.57 -7.50 37.95
C SER A 21 18.03 -7.77 38.36
N THR A 22 19.00 -6.91 38.08
CA THR A 22 19.23 -5.57 38.67
C THR A 22 20.38 -4.92 37.87
N SER A 23 20.42 -3.62 37.58
CA SER A 23 21.15 -2.62 38.38
C SER A 23 21.16 -1.30 37.60
N SER A 24 20.51 -0.25 38.10
CA SER A 24 21.06 0.90 38.85
C SER A 24 21.26 2.13 37.97
N ALA A 25 20.56 3.19 38.37
CA ALA A 25 20.43 4.47 37.71
C ALA A 25 21.72 5.31 37.70
N SER A 26 21.86 6.14 36.67
CA SER A 26 22.71 7.35 36.69
C SER A 26 21.99 8.48 35.96
N THR A 27 21.71 9.53 36.73
CA THR A 27 21.05 10.78 36.35
C THR A 27 21.98 11.69 35.55
N SER A 28 21.53 12.21 34.41
CA SER A 28 21.97 13.49 33.82
C SER A 28 21.04 13.80 32.64
N SER A 29 20.11 14.74 32.79
CA SER A 29 20.29 16.18 32.53
C SER A 29 20.33 16.51 31.03
N HIS A 30 19.40 17.39 30.65
CA HIS A 30 19.07 17.83 29.29
C HIS A 30 20.24 18.45 28.54
N ALA A 31 20.39 18.08 27.26
CA ALA A 31 20.80 18.99 26.20
C ALA A 31 20.38 18.41 24.84
N SER A 32 19.54 19.13 24.10
CA SER A 32 19.22 18.83 22.70
C SER A 32 20.47 19.07 21.83
N PRO A 33 20.90 18.13 20.99
CA PRO A 33 21.71 18.51 19.84
C PRO A 33 20.76 19.05 18.77
N THR A 34 20.83 20.35 18.56
CA THR A 34 20.32 20.97 17.34
C THR A 34 20.95 20.24 16.16
N THR A 35 20.11 19.73 15.25
CA THR A 35 20.56 19.17 13.98
C THR A 35 21.19 20.31 13.17
N SER A 36 22.48 20.55 13.36
CA SER A 36 23.26 21.34 12.43
C SER A 36 23.65 20.42 11.28
N TRP A 37 23.09 20.66 10.10
CA TRP A 37 23.60 20.07 8.88
C TRP A 37 24.96 20.71 8.62
N SER A 38 26.03 20.05 9.07
CA SER A 38 27.38 20.44 8.71
C SER A 38 27.78 19.75 7.41
N ALA A 39 28.01 20.57 6.38
CA ALA A 39 28.52 20.16 5.10
C ALA A 39 29.96 19.63 5.27
N ALA A 40 30.08 18.31 5.40
CA ALA A 40 31.37 17.64 5.31
C ALA A 40 31.79 17.59 3.83
N THR A 41 32.67 18.51 3.45
CA THR A 41 33.51 18.40 2.24
C THR A 41 34.53 17.28 2.45
N GLY A 42 34.06 16.05 2.40
CA GLY A 42 34.88 14.85 2.38
C GLY A 42 35.21 14.45 0.94
N SER A 43 36.48 14.59 0.58
CA SER A 43 37.09 14.05 -0.64
C SER A 43 36.72 12.57 -0.84
N VAL A 44 36.00 12.27 -1.93
CA VAL A 44 35.64 10.91 -2.32
C VAL A 44 36.84 10.26 -3.02
N SER A 45 37.50 9.35 -2.29
CA SER A 45 38.54 8.50 -2.84
C SER A 45 37.92 7.48 -3.80
N ARG A 46 38.31 7.57 -5.08
CA ARG A 46 37.80 6.74 -6.19
C ARG A 46 38.33 5.31 -6.07
N SER A 47 37.55 4.45 -5.42
CA SER A 47 37.78 3.01 -5.44
C SER A 47 37.29 2.42 -6.76
N THR A 48 38.24 2.09 -7.64
CA THR A 48 38.00 1.31 -8.84
C THR A 48 37.80 -0.16 -8.48
N ARG A 49 36.55 -0.60 -8.33
CA ARG A 49 36.22 -2.02 -8.47
C ARG A 49 35.02 -2.20 -9.39
N ARG A 50 35.33 -2.38 -10.67
CA ARG A 50 34.43 -2.88 -11.71
C ARG A 50 34.09 -4.34 -11.40
N ALA A 51 33.08 -4.56 -10.55
CA ALA A 51 32.36 -5.82 -10.54
C ALA A 51 31.18 -5.64 -11.50
N SER A 52 31.35 -6.11 -12.74
CA SER A 52 30.24 -6.25 -13.68
C SER A 52 29.31 -7.36 -13.19
N LYS A 53 28.46 -7.04 -12.20
CA LYS A 53 27.14 -7.67 -12.15
C LYS A 53 26.42 -7.10 -13.35
N THR A 54 26.17 -7.93 -14.36
CA THR A 54 25.06 -7.70 -15.27
C THR A 54 23.83 -7.51 -14.41
N MET A 55 23.51 -6.25 -14.13
CA MET A 55 22.20 -5.86 -13.67
C MET A 55 21.31 -6.11 -14.86
N THR A 56 20.78 -7.33 -14.96
CA THR A 56 19.61 -7.57 -15.77
C THR A 56 18.57 -6.60 -15.23
N PRO A 57 18.14 -5.56 -15.97
CA PRO A 57 16.96 -4.81 -15.54
C PRO A 57 15.85 -5.84 -15.34
N PRO A 58 15.00 -5.74 -14.31
CA PRO A 58 13.85 -6.63 -14.22
C PRO A 58 13.14 -6.52 -15.57
N SER A 59 13.20 -7.61 -16.33
CA SER A 59 12.67 -7.70 -17.68
C SER A 59 11.25 -7.14 -17.62
N THR A 60 11.01 -6.06 -18.37
CA THR A 60 9.66 -5.55 -18.63
C THR A 60 8.79 -6.75 -18.91
N ARG A 61 7.86 -7.02 -18.00
CA ARG A 61 6.92 -8.12 -18.17
C ARG A 61 6.11 -7.77 -19.41
N GLY A 62 6.23 -8.56 -20.46
CA GLY A 62 5.35 -8.57 -21.61
C GLY A 62 5.43 -9.96 -22.25
N PRO A 63 4.34 -10.52 -22.82
CA PRO A 63 3.07 -9.88 -23.20
C PRO A 63 1.83 -10.59 -22.59
N ALA A 64 0.89 -9.86 -21.97
CA ALA A 64 -0.45 -10.37 -21.65
C ALA A 64 -1.42 -9.19 -21.46
N GLY A 65 -2.15 -8.86 -22.52
CA GLY A 65 -3.03 -7.68 -22.61
C GLY A 65 -2.22 -6.40 -22.81
N ALA A 66 -2.65 -5.52 -23.70
CA ALA A 66 -2.19 -4.13 -23.63
C ALA A 66 -2.39 -3.66 -22.18
N GLY A 67 -1.37 -3.04 -21.57
CA GLY A 67 -1.55 -2.38 -20.27
C GLY A 67 -2.76 -1.44 -20.31
N PRO A 68 -3.32 -1.04 -19.16
CA PRO A 68 -4.47 -0.16 -19.15
C PRO A 68 -4.22 1.06 -20.03
N SER A 69 -5.19 1.42 -20.86
CA SER A 69 -5.12 2.66 -21.61
C SER A 69 -5.18 3.83 -20.63
N TYR A 70 -4.34 4.83 -20.87
CA TYR A 70 -4.27 6.05 -20.08
C TYR A 70 -4.89 7.25 -20.80
N ALA A 71 -5.53 7.03 -21.94
CA ALA A 71 -6.35 8.07 -22.57
C ALA A 71 -7.50 8.42 -21.62
N ARG A 72 -7.74 9.73 -21.43
CA ARG A 72 -8.75 10.25 -20.49
C ARG A 72 -10.10 9.54 -20.65
N ASP A 73 -10.60 9.42 -21.88
CA ASP A 73 -11.92 8.85 -22.13
C ASP A 73 -12.00 7.36 -21.81
N ASP A 74 -10.90 6.61 -22.03
CA ASP A 74 -10.81 5.19 -21.68
C ASP A 74 -10.82 5.00 -20.16
N VAL A 75 -10.09 5.84 -19.42
CA VAL A 75 -10.07 5.82 -17.95
C VAL A 75 -11.45 6.20 -17.40
N LEU A 76 -12.11 7.20 -17.97
CA LEU A 76 -13.49 7.57 -17.59
C LEU A 76 -14.48 6.44 -17.89
N ALA A 77 -14.32 5.72 -19.00
CA ALA A 77 -15.12 4.55 -19.30
C ALA A 77 -14.88 3.42 -18.28
N ALA A 78 -13.63 3.19 -17.89
CA ALA A 78 -13.28 2.21 -16.85
C ALA A 78 -13.90 2.57 -15.48
N VAL A 79 -13.84 3.85 -15.09
CA VAL A 79 -14.50 4.34 -13.85
C VAL A 79 -16.01 4.09 -13.90
N LYS A 80 -16.67 4.40 -15.03
CA LYS A 80 -18.11 4.12 -15.22
C LYS A 80 -18.44 2.63 -15.09
N ALA A 81 -17.58 1.75 -15.62
CA ALA A 81 -17.73 0.31 -15.50
C ALA A 81 -17.54 -0.21 -14.08
N LEU A 82 -16.73 0.47 -13.25
CA LEU A 82 -16.53 0.15 -11.84
C LEU A 82 -17.69 0.63 -10.94
N ALA A 83 -18.44 1.64 -11.36
CA ALA A 83 -19.48 2.28 -10.56
C ALA A 83 -20.54 1.32 -9.97
N PRO A 84 -21.04 0.28 -10.68
CA PRO A 84 -21.97 -0.68 -10.08
C PRO A 84 -21.34 -1.51 -8.96
N ARG A 85 -20.07 -1.91 -9.11
CA ARG A 85 -19.33 -2.70 -8.10
C ARG A 85 -19.01 -1.87 -6.86
N LEU A 86 -18.62 -0.62 -7.06
CA LEU A 86 -18.39 0.35 -5.98
C LEU A 86 -19.65 0.58 -5.15
N ARG A 87 -20.80 0.79 -5.82
CA ARG A 87 -22.08 0.98 -5.15
C ARG A 87 -22.54 -0.27 -4.39
N ALA A 88 -22.40 -1.46 -4.99
CA ALA A 88 -22.79 -2.71 -4.35
C ALA A 88 -21.97 -3.02 -3.09
N ALA A 89 -20.71 -2.59 -3.03
CA ALA A 89 -19.81 -2.80 -1.89
C ALA A 89 -19.87 -1.65 -0.86
N SER A 90 -20.70 -0.62 -1.05
CA SER A 90 -20.68 0.60 -0.23
C SER A 90 -20.92 0.31 1.25
N ASP A 91 -21.92 -0.51 1.59
CA ASP A 91 -22.27 -0.81 2.98
C ASP A 91 -21.15 -1.55 3.73
N GLU A 92 -20.52 -2.52 3.05
CA GLU A 92 -19.38 -3.27 3.58
C GLU A 92 -18.17 -2.35 3.80
N VAL A 93 -17.85 -1.52 2.81
CA VAL A 93 -16.72 -0.58 2.86
C VAL A 93 -16.89 0.46 3.97
N GLU A 94 -18.09 1.00 4.16
CA GLU A 94 -18.38 1.99 5.20
C GLU A 94 -18.33 1.34 6.60
N SER A 95 -18.81 0.10 6.74
CA SER A 95 -18.72 -0.67 7.99
C SER A 95 -17.27 -0.99 8.37
N GLU A 96 -16.48 -1.49 7.41
CA GLU A 96 -15.10 -1.90 7.63
C GLU A 96 -14.10 -0.73 7.60
N ARG A 97 -14.53 0.44 7.12
CA ARG A 97 -13.68 1.62 6.84
C ARG A 97 -12.48 1.29 5.94
N SER A 98 -12.65 0.32 5.05
CA SER A 98 -11.63 -0.20 4.16
C SER A 98 -12.25 -0.63 2.84
N LEU A 99 -11.52 -0.46 1.74
CA LEU A 99 -11.93 -1.03 0.46
C LEU A 99 -11.71 -2.54 0.48
N THR A 100 -12.64 -3.29 -0.11
CA THR A 100 -12.49 -4.74 -0.26
C THR A 100 -11.38 -5.06 -1.27
N GLU A 101 -10.63 -6.12 -1.03
CA GLU A 101 -9.54 -6.57 -1.92
C GLU A 101 -9.97 -6.69 -3.40
N PRO A 102 -11.14 -7.26 -3.74
CA PRO A 102 -11.58 -7.37 -5.13
C PRO A 102 -11.80 -6.02 -5.82
N LEU A 103 -12.11 -4.98 -5.04
CA LEU A 103 -12.33 -3.63 -5.54
C LEU A 103 -11.01 -2.89 -5.76
N VAL A 104 -10.06 -3.04 -4.82
CA VAL A 104 -8.69 -2.53 -4.97
C VAL A 104 -8.05 -3.12 -6.23
N GLN A 105 -8.16 -4.44 -6.42
CA GLN A 105 -7.64 -5.10 -7.61
C GLN A 105 -8.30 -4.58 -8.89
N ALA A 106 -9.61 -4.38 -8.90
CA ALA A 106 -10.32 -3.86 -10.07
C ALA A 106 -9.89 -2.44 -10.46
N MET A 107 -9.63 -1.57 -9.47
CA MET A 107 -9.09 -0.23 -9.73
C MET A 107 -7.62 -0.26 -10.18
N ALA A 108 -6.83 -1.21 -9.67
CA ALA A 108 -5.45 -1.44 -10.09
C ALA A 108 -5.38 -1.93 -11.54
N ASP A 109 -6.26 -2.87 -11.92
CA ASP A 109 -6.38 -3.39 -13.29
C ASP A 109 -6.82 -2.29 -14.27
N ALA A 110 -7.69 -1.38 -13.82
CA ALA A 110 -8.08 -0.19 -14.58
C ALA A 110 -6.97 0.89 -14.64
N GLY A 111 -5.84 0.70 -13.94
CA GLY A 111 -4.70 1.62 -13.97
C GLY A 111 -4.88 2.91 -13.16
N ILE A 112 -5.92 3.03 -12.33
CA ILE A 112 -6.27 4.26 -11.60
C ILE A 112 -5.13 4.74 -10.69
N TYR A 113 -4.39 3.83 -10.06
CA TYR A 113 -3.28 4.18 -9.17
C TYR A 113 -2.01 4.64 -9.89
N ARG A 114 -1.98 4.58 -11.22
CA ARG A 114 -0.78 4.84 -12.04
C ARG A 114 -0.96 5.98 -13.04
N LEU A 115 -2.05 6.74 -12.93
CA LEU A 115 -2.39 7.82 -13.88
C LEU A 115 -1.30 8.89 -13.98
N LEU A 116 -0.74 9.32 -12.84
CA LEU A 116 0.27 10.38 -12.79
C LEU A 116 1.72 9.86 -12.80
N LEU A 117 1.92 8.54 -12.84
CA LEU A 117 3.27 7.97 -12.85
C LEU A 117 3.94 8.15 -14.21
N PRO A 118 5.29 8.30 -14.25
CA PRO A 118 6.05 8.30 -15.49
C PRO A 118 5.82 7.06 -16.36
N ARG A 119 5.85 7.22 -17.68
CA ARG A 119 5.74 6.12 -18.66
C ARG A 119 6.90 5.15 -18.53
N SER A 120 8.09 5.64 -18.14
CA SER A 120 9.27 4.82 -17.82
C SER A 120 9.04 3.86 -16.65
N LEU A 121 8.07 4.16 -15.78
CA LEU A 121 7.61 3.31 -14.68
C LEU A 121 6.27 2.63 -15.00
N GLY A 122 5.84 2.66 -16.27
CA GLY A 122 4.58 2.09 -16.76
C GLY A 122 3.33 2.82 -16.28
N GLY A 123 3.42 4.12 -16.00
CA GLY A 123 2.26 4.98 -15.74
C GLY A 123 1.74 5.71 -16.97
N GLY A 124 0.68 6.48 -16.77
CA GLY A 124 0.00 7.21 -17.84
C GLY A 124 0.62 8.56 -18.20
N GLU A 125 1.38 9.18 -17.29
CA GLU A 125 1.75 10.60 -17.38
C GLU A 125 0.54 11.48 -17.76
N MET A 126 -0.61 11.21 -17.13
CA MET A 126 -1.86 11.91 -17.41
C MET A 126 -1.74 13.40 -17.06
N ASP A 127 -2.31 14.24 -17.91
CA ASP A 127 -2.43 15.67 -17.66
C ASP A 127 -3.19 15.92 -16.33
N PRO A 128 -2.75 16.86 -15.47
CA PRO A 128 -3.39 17.12 -14.18
C PRO A 128 -4.87 17.48 -14.26
N LEU A 129 -5.33 18.20 -15.29
CA LEU A 129 -6.76 18.53 -15.44
C LEU A 129 -7.58 17.29 -15.81
N ALA A 130 -7.06 16.46 -16.73
CA ALA A 130 -7.68 15.18 -17.05
C ALA A 130 -7.73 14.23 -15.83
N TYR A 131 -6.72 14.28 -14.97
CA TYR A 131 -6.72 13.54 -13.71
C TYR A 131 -7.83 14.00 -12.76
N PHE A 132 -8.06 15.31 -12.63
CA PHE A 132 -9.17 15.84 -11.83
C PHE A 132 -10.52 15.35 -12.34
N ASP A 133 -10.74 15.35 -13.65
CA ASP A 133 -11.98 14.81 -14.25
C ASP A 133 -12.22 13.34 -13.84
N VAL A 134 -11.16 12.53 -13.83
CA VAL A 134 -11.23 11.12 -13.43
C VAL A 134 -11.58 10.99 -11.94
N ILE A 135 -10.97 11.81 -11.07
CA ILE A 135 -11.26 11.80 -9.64
C ILE A 135 -12.69 12.28 -9.36
N GLU A 136 -13.15 13.32 -10.05
CA GLU A 136 -14.54 13.80 -9.98
C GLU A 136 -15.54 12.75 -10.44
N ALA A 137 -15.21 11.96 -11.47
CA ALA A 137 -16.06 10.85 -11.90
C ALA A 137 -16.04 9.67 -10.90
N LEU A 138 -14.90 9.41 -10.25
CA LEU A 138 -14.74 8.29 -9.32
C LEU A 138 -15.37 8.56 -7.96
N ALA A 139 -15.30 9.80 -7.44
CA ALA A 139 -15.75 10.13 -6.09
C ALA A 139 -17.23 9.79 -5.83
N PRO A 140 -18.20 10.12 -6.70
CA PRO A 140 -19.60 9.75 -6.52
C PRO A 140 -19.85 8.25 -6.57
N CYS A 141 -19.00 7.48 -7.23
CA CYS A 141 -19.19 6.03 -7.36
C CYS A 141 -19.05 5.30 -6.02
N ARG A 142 -18.19 5.81 -5.12
CA ARG A 142 -18.02 5.29 -3.75
C ARG A 142 -18.96 5.97 -2.76
N ALA A 143 -19.35 7.22 -3.01
CA ALA A 143 -20.30 7.93 -2.18
C ALA A 143 -21.70 7.33 -2.38
N GLY A 144 -21.94 6.14 -1.82
CA GLY A 144 -23.27 5.67 -1.50
C GLY A 144 -23.85 6.61 -0.45
N THR A 145 -24.43 7.72 -0.89
CA THR A 145 -25.43 8.42 -0.09
C THR A 145 -26.68 7.55 -0.12
N GLY A 146 -26.97 6.90 1.02
CA GLY A 146 -28.35 6.51 1.33
C GLY A 146 -29.30 7.71 1.32
#